data_AF-X1I7H5-F1
#
_entry.id   AF-X1I7H5-F1
#
_cell.length_a   1.000
_cell.length_b   1.000
_cell.length_c   1.000
_cell.angle_alpha   90.00
_cell.angle_beta   90.00
_cell.angle_gamma   90.00
#
_symmetry.space_group_name_H-M   'P 1'
#
loop_
_entity.id
_entity.type
_entity.pdbx_description
1 polymer ?
#
loop_
_entity_poly.entity_id
_entity_poly.type
_entity_poly.pdbx_seq_one_letter_code
_entity_poly.pdbx_strand_id
1 'polypeptide(L)'
;MQETELSPSESFIEFIGDKKCSTILADPPWQFTNKTGKMAPEHKRLSRYTTLSLQEIKEIPVSIAVRDPAHLYLWIPNALLSYG
;
A
#
# COMPACT_ATOMS: atom_id res chain seq x y z
N MET A 1 5.98 28.19 0.39
CA MET A 1 5.08 27.34 -0.42
C MET A 1 4.98 26.05 0.35
N GLN A 2 3.82 25.70 0.91
CA GLN A 2 3.62 24.39 1.54
C GLN A 2 3.49 23.38 0.41
N GLU A 3 4.42 22.44 0.29
CA GLU A 3 4.17 21.20 -0.44
C GLU A 3 3.02 20.50 0.28
N THR A 4 1.83 20.48 -0.34
CA THR A 4 0.74 19.63 0.12
C THR A 4 1.15 18.18 -0.12
N GLU A 5 1.42 17.46 0.95
CA GLU A 5 1.71 16.03 0.92
C GLU A 5 0.44 15.30 0.45
N LEU A 6 0.52 14.66 -0.71
CA LEU A 6 -0.61 13.91 -1.28
C LEU A 6 -0.87 12.66 -0.44
N SER A 7 -2.14 12.33 -0.22
CA SER A 7 -2.51 11.02 0.30
C SER A 7 -2.07 9.92 -0.68
N PRO A 8 -1.91 8.66 -0.22
CA PRO A 8 -1.58 7.53 -1.11
C PRO A 8 -2.57 7.36 -2.26
N SER A 9 -3.86 7.63 -2.00
CA SER A 9 -4.93 7.57 -3.00
C SER A 9 -4.75 8.63 -4.08
N GLU A 10 -4.51 9.88 -3.67
CA GLU A 10 -4.26 11.00 -4.60
C GLU A 10 -2.98 10.78 -5.40
N SER A 11 -1.91 10.35 -4.75
CA SER A 11 -0.63 10.02 -5.41
C SER A 11 -0.82 8.91 -6.44
N PHE A 12 -1.62 7.88 -6.13
CA PHE A 12 -1.93 6.81 -7.07
C PHE A 12 -2.72 7.33 -8.29
N ILE A 13 -3.74 8.16 -8.07
CA ILE A 13 -4.56 8.76 -9.14
C ILE A 13 -3.68 9.58 -10.08
N GLU A 14 -2.80 10.43 -9.53
CA GLU A 14 -1.89 11.24 -10.33
C GLU A 14 -0.89 10.37 -11.12
N PHE A 15 -0.32 9.35 -10.49
CA PHE A 15 0.65 8.46 -11.13
C PHE A 15 0.03 7.64 -12.28
N ILE A 16 -1.17 7.09 -12.07
CA ILE A 16 -1.80 6.23 -13.06
C ILE A 16 -2.26 7.05 -14.27
N GLY A 17 -2.90 8.20 -14.04
CA GLY A 17 -3.57 8.98 -15.08
C GLY A 17 -4.57 8.11 -15.86
N ASP A 18 -4.50 8.14 -17.20
CA ASP A 18 -5.41 7.37 -18.06
C ASP A 18 -4.94 5.92 -18.35
N LYS A 19 -3.85 5.46 -17.73
CA LYS A 19 -3.30 4.13 -17.99
C LYS A 19 -4.23 3.05 -17.46
N LYS A 20 -4.46 2.01 -18.27
CA LYS A 20 -5.23 0.81 -17.89
C LYS A 20 -4.43 -0.46 -18.17
N CYS A 21 -4.48 -1.43 -17.27
CA CYS A 21 -3.85 -2.74 -17.43
C CYS A 21 -4.84 -3.88 -17.13
N SER A 22 -4.56 -5.07 -17.64
CA SER A 22 -5.34 -6.29 -17.34
C SER A 22 -4.76 -7.08 -16.17
N THR A 23 -3.58 -6.68 -15.66
CA THR A 23 -2.91 -7.33 -14.54
C THR A 23 -2.28 -6.26 -13.66
N ILE A 24 -2.64 -6.27 -12.38
CA ILE A 24 -2.00 -5.46 -11.33
C ILE A 24 -1.27 -6.40 -10.38
N LEU A 25 -0.02 -6.07 -10.06
CA LEU A 25 0.74 -6.67 -8.97
C LEU A 25 0.95 -5.58 -7.91
N ALA A 26 0.39 -5.78 -6.72
CA ALA A 26 0.44 -4.83 -5.63
C ALA A 26 1.21 -5.43 -4.44
N ASP A 27 2.21 -4.69 -3.95
CA ASP A 27 2.94 -4.98 -2.71
C ASP A 27 2.92 -3.73 -1.81
N PRO A 28 1.78 -3.45 -1.16
CA PRO A 28 1.63 -2.22 -0.40
C PRO A 28 2.48 -2.27 0.90
N PRO A 29 2.95 -1.12 1.40
CA PRO A 29 3.83 -1.07 2.56
C PRO A 29 3.04 -1.25 3.87
N TRP A 30 2.65 -2.49 4.17
CA TRP A 30 1.78 -2.83 5.31
C TRP A 30 2.32 -2.37 6.67
N GLN A 31 1.48 -1.69 7.44
CA GLN A 31 1.74 -1.39 8.84
C GLN A 31 1.31 -2.54 9.76
N PHE A 32 2.22 -3.02 10.61
CA PHE A 32 1.92 -4.02 11.64
C PHE A 32 1.38 -3.37 12.92
N THR A 33 0.38 -3.98 13.55
CA THR A 33 -0.20 -3.53 14.82
C THR A 33 0.68 -3.87 16.02
N ASN A 34 1.35 -5.02 15.99
CA ASN A 34 2.26 -5.46 17.06
C ASN A 34 3.63 -4.77 16.94
N LYS A 35 3.79 -3.65 17.63
CA LYS A 35 5.08 -2.95 17.79
C LYS A 35 5.96 -3.53 18.91
N THR A 36 5.50 -4.56 19.62
CA THR A 36 6.17 -5.16 20.79
C THR A 36 6.58 -6.62 20.53
N GLY A 37 7.85 -6.93 20.80
CA GLY A 37 8.51 -8.20 20.53
C GLY A 37 9.97 -7.96 20.12
N LYS A 38 10.77 -9.00 19.84
CA LYS A 38 12.21 -8.90 19.43
C LYS A 38 12.51 -8.00 18.20
N MET A 39 11.48 -7.39 17.61
CA MET A 39 11.48 -6.38 16.55
C MET A 39 11.19 -4.95 17.08
N ALA A 40 11.43 -4.68 18.37
CA ALA A 40 11.21 -3.36 18.96
C ALA A 40 12.02 -2.27 18.22
N PRO A 41 11.48 -1.04 18.06
CA PRO A 41 12.11 0.09 17.35
C PRO A 41 13.51 0.46 17.87
N GLU A 42 13.82 0.03 19.09
CA GLU A 42 15.06 0.30 19.81
C GLU A 42 16.27 -0.45 19.20
N HIS A 43 16.02 -1.51 18.43
CA HIS A 43 17.01 -2.07 17.49
C HIS A 43 16.92 -1.30 16.17
N LYS A 44 17.74 -0.25 16.02
CA LYS A 44 17.93 0.65 14.86
C LYS A 44 18.21 -0.02 13.48
N ARG A 45 17.89 -1.30 13.28
CA ARG A 45 18.06 -2.06 12.03
C ARG A 45 16.88 -1.97 11.05
N LEU A 46 15.72 -1.48 11.48
CA LEU A 46 14.47 -1.49 10.70
C LEU A 46 13.88 -0.09 10.52
N SER A 47 14.68 0.90 10.12
CA SER A 47 14.10 2.08 9.48
C SER A 47 13.90 1.75 8.00
N ARG A 48 12.74 1.17 7.66
CA ARG A 48 12.39 0.69 6.32
C ARG A 48 11.12 1.39 5.87
N TYR A 49 11.28 2.54 5.18
CA TYR A 49 10.24 3.31 4.48
C TYR A 49 8.96 3.64 5.29
N THR A 50 8.19 4.63 4.85
CA THR A 50 6.90 4.93 5.49
C THR A 50 5.92 3.79 5.18
N THR A 51 5.26 3.27 6.21
CA THR A 51 4.20 2.24 6.07
C THR A 51 2.83 2.88 6.00
N LEU A 52 1.90 2.26 5.28
CA LEU A 52 0.50 2.64 5.23
C LEU A 52 -0.34 1.77 6.17
N SER A 53 -1.28 2.41 6.87
CA SER A 53 -2.34 1.73 7.59
C SER A 53 -3.20 0.91 6.63
N LEU A 54 -3.92 -0.08 7.17
CA LEU A 54 -4.86 -0.88 6.39
C LEU A 54 -5.91 0.00 5.70
N GLN A 55 -6.34 1.08 6.35
CA GLN A 55 -7.34 2.00 5.80
C GLN A 55 -6.80 2.75 4.58
N GLU A 56 -5.59 3.31 4.70
CA GLU A 56 -4.92 4.00 3.59
C GLU A 56 -4.69 3.08 2.38
N ILE A 57 -4.34 1.80 2.61
CA ILE A 57 -4.18 0.81 1.53
C ILE A 57 -5.53 0.55 0.82
N LYS A 58 -6.62 0.43 1.57
CA LYS A 58 -7.97 0.19 1.02
C LYS A 58 -8.53 1.38 0.24
N GLU A 59 -8.08 2.59 0.57
CA GLU A 59 -8.49 3.82 -0.11
C GLU A 59 -7.79 4.03 -1.45
N ILE A 60 -6.78 3.22 -1.80
CA ILE A 60 -6.13 3.26 -3.10
C ILE A 60 -7.09 2.70 -4.18
N PRO A 61 -7.50 3.51 -5.16
CA PRO A 61 -8.60 3.16 -6.07
C PRO A 61 -8.08 2.35 -7.26
N VAL A 62 -7.51 1.16 -7.02
CA VAL A 62 -6.89 0.32 -8.07
C VAL A 62 -7.82 -0.02 -9.24
N SER A 63 -9.14 0.02 -9.02
CA SER A 63 -10.16 -0.19 -10.07
C SER A 63 -10.12 0.87 -11.18
N ILE A 64 -9.59 2.07 -10.91
CA ILE A 64 -9.40 3.08 -11.97
C ILE A 64 -8.23 2.72 -12.89
N ALA A 65 -7.40 1.75 -12.53
CA ALA A 65 -6.24 1.34 -13.33
C ALA A 65 -6.51 0.08 -14.17
N VAL A 66 -7.71 -0.51 -14.14
CA VAL A 66 -7.96 -1.81 -14.79
C VAL A 66 -8.73 -1.73 -16.11
N ARG A 67 -8.44 -2.67 -17.00
CA ARG A 67 -9.33 -3.07 -18.12
C ARG A 67 -10.27 -4.20 -17.65
N ASP A 68 -11.34 -4.46 -18.39
CA ASP A 68 -12.18 -5.64 -18.17
C ASP A 68 -11.96 -6.66 -19.32
N PRO A 69 -11.55 -7.91 -19.03
CA PRO A 69 -11.23 -8.49 -17.71
C PRO A 69 -9.85 -8.10 -17.18
N ALA A 70 -9.70 -8.14 -15.85
CA ALA A 70 -8.43 -7.95 -15.15
C ALA A 70 -8.25 -8.85 -13.93
N HIS A 71 -6.99 -9.02 -13.53
CA HIS A 71 -6.57 -9.73 -12.32
C HIS A 71 -5.74 -8.82 -11.41
N LEU A 72 -5.91 -8.97 -10.10
CA LEU A 72 -5.07 -8.35 -9.08
C LEU A 72 -4.34 -9.45 -8.29
N TYR A 73 -3.02 -9.34 -8.26
CA TYR A 73 -2.15 -10.11 -7.37
C TYR A 73 -1.72 -9.18 -6.23
N LEU A 74 -2.15 -9.50 -5.00
CA LEU A 74 -1.86 -8.71 -3.81
C LEU A 74 -0.91 -9.47 -2.89
N TRP A 75 0.25 -8.90 -2.60
CA TRP A 75 1.16 -9.42 -1.59
C TRP A 75 0.65 -9.05 -0.20
N ILE A 76 0.49 -10.07 0.65
CA ILE A 76 0.02 -9.93 2.02
C ILE A 76 0.99 -10.68 2.94
N PRO A 77 1.58 -10.03 3.95
CA PRO A 77 2.35 -10.71 4.97
C PRO A 77 1.51 -11.74 5.71
N ASN A 78 2.10 -12.87 6.10
CA ASN A 78 1.39 -13.96 6.77
C ASN A 78 0.56 -13.52 7.99
N ALA A 79 1.04 -12.54 8.76
CA ALA A 79 0.33 -12.02 9.93
C ALA A 79 -0.91 -11.17 9.60
N LEU A 80 -1.08 -10.76 8.35
CA LEU A 80 -2.15 -9.88 7.87
C LEU A 80 -3.09 -10.57 6.87
N LEU A 81 -2.94 -11.88 6.64
CA LEU A 81 -3.77 -12.66 5.72
C LEU A 81 -5.28 -12.55 5.98
N SER A 82 -5.71 -12.24 7.20
CA SER A 82 -7.14 -12.03 7.49
C SER A 82 -7.72 -10.75 6.88
N TYR A 83 -6.87 -9.86 6.37
CA TYR A 83 -7.26 -8.55 5.86
C TYR A 83 -7.31 -8.45 4.34
N GLY A 84 -6.92 -9.51 3.61
CA GLY A 84 -7.02 -9.57 2.16
C GLY A 84 -7.09 -10.98 1.61
#